data_AF-A0A090QW07-F1
#
_entry.id   AF-A0A090QW07-F1
#
_cell.length_a   1.000
_cell.length_b   1.000
_cell.length_c   1.000
_cell.angle_alpha   90.00
_cell.angle_beta   90.00
_cell.angle_gamma   90.00
#
_symmetry.space_group_name_H-M   'P 1'
#
loop_
_entity.id
_entity.type
_entity.pdbx_description
1 polymer ?
#
loop_
_entity_poly.entity_id
_entity_poly.type
_entity_poly.pdbx_seq_one_letter_code
_entity_poly.pdbx_strand_id
1 'polypeptide(L)'
;MLTALAAKLYLPSDFRFETTLAQQGDDLVFQFSGDPTLSRQQLAGLLKQAKQKGIRTIKGDILLNGQVFNGQEHATGLPWDILGVCYSAPASSLSLEHNCVQGALYSNRAQGQPTRVHVPSHQPVTVTSTAKVGPEKPKDTDFCELQLNVAPDNHYLLSGCLPQRKNRCLLTLPCKIPRLTSPIPSSLS
;
A
#
# COMPACT_ATOMS: atom_id res chain seq x y z
N MET A 1 23.37 6.91 3.99
CA MET A 1 24.05 8.11 4.54
C MET A 1 24.01 9.31 3.61
N LEU A 2 24.25 9.17 2.29
CA LEU A 2 24.20 10.30 1.34
C LEU A 2 22.84 11.01 1.32
N THR A 3 21.73 10.27 1.28
CA THR A 3 20.36 10.82 1.26
C THR A 3 20.04 11.66 2.48
N ALA A 4 20.44 11.21 3.68
CA ALA A 4 20.22 11.94 4.92
C ALA A 4 21.03 13.26 4.97
N LEU A 5 22.26 13.24 4.46
CA LEU A 5 23.09 14.45 4.36
C LEU A 5 22.48 15.45 3.36
N ALA A 6 22.10 14.99 2.17
CA ALA A 6 21.45 15.85 1.17
C ALA A 6 20.15 16.44 1.72
N ALA A 7 19.28 15.63 2.33
CA ALA A 7 18.05 16.11 2.94
C ALA A 7 18.31 17.22 3.97
N LYS A 8 19.33 17.06 4.82
CA LYS A 8 19.69 18.09 5.80
C LYS A 8 20.24 19.39 5.18
N LEU A 9 20.84 19.31 3.99
CA LEU A 9 21.38 20.48 3.28
C LEU A 9 20.31 21.22 2.47
N TYR A 10 19.35 20.49 1.90
CA TYR A 10 18.33 21.04 1.00
C TYR A 10 17.00 21.34 1.67
N LEU A 11 16.69 20.69 2.79
CA LEU A 11 15.45 20.92 3.54
C LEU A 11 15.74 21.71 4.83
N PRO A 12 14.82 22.61 5.23
CA PRO A 12 14.86 23.23 6.55
C PRO A 12 14.94 22.19 7.67
N SER A 13 15.56 22.55 8.79
CA SER A 13 15.72 21.64 9.94
C SER A 13 14.40 21.21 10.58
N ASP A 14 13.36 22.00 10.39
CA ASP A 14 12.00 21.82 10.89
C ASP A 14 11.03 21.33 9.80
N PHE A 15 11.54 20.92 8.64
CA PHE A 15 10.71 20.45 7.53
C PHE A 15 9.75 19.34 7.97
N ARG A 16 8.48 19.51 7.59
CA ARG A 16 7.42 18.52 7.76
C ARG A 16 6.75 18.29 6.42
N PHE A 17 6.46 17.03 6.13
CA PHE A 17 5.50 16.71 5.10
C PHE A 17 4.12 17.15 5.57
N GLU A 18 3.34 17.72 4.66
CA GLU A 18 1.98 18.16 4.93
C GLU A 18 1.00 17.42 4.04
N THR A 19 -0.09 16.96 4.62
CA THR A 19 -1.25 16.48 3.88
C THR A 19 -2.41 17.37 4.25
N THR A 20 -2.95 18.08 3.27
CA THR A 20 -4.02 19.07 3.50
C THR A 20 -5.31 18.64 2.81
N LEU A 21 -6.40 19.24 3.26
CA LEU A 21 -7.73 19.05 2.70
C LEU A 21 -8.30 20.41 2.32
N ALA A 22 -8.61 20.57 1.04
CA ALA A 22 -9.26 21.75 0.49
C ALA A 22 -10.62 21.38 -0.07
N GLN A 23 -11.61 22.26 0.08
CA GLN A 23 -12.86 22.16 -0.65
C GLN A 23 -12.80 23.10 -1.84
N GLN A 24 -13.25 22.63 -2.99
CA GLN A 24 -13.21 23.40 -4.20
C GLN A 24 -14.48 23.24 -5.02
N GLY A 25 -15.33 24.27 -4.96
CA GLY A 25 -16.71 24.13 -5.41
C GLY A 25 -17.41 23.01 -4.64
N ASP A 26 -17.91 22.03 -5.38
CA ASP A 26 -18.55 20.83 -4.83
C ASP A 26 -17.57 19.68 -4.55
N ASP A 27 -16.32 19.78 -5.03
CA ASP A 27 -15.29 18.75 -4.90
C ASP A 27 -14.48 18.89 -3.60
N LEU A 28 -13.91 17.77 -3.16
CA LEU A 28 -13.02 17.70 -2.00
C LEU A 28 -11.64 17.21 -2.44
N VAL A 29 -10.62 18.04 -2.28
CA VAL A 29 -9.27 17.78 -2.77
C VAL A 29 -8.33 17.49 -1.60
N PHE A 30 -7.80 16.27 -1.56
CA PHE A 30 -6.67 15.91 -0.69
C PHE A 30 -5.37 16.24 -1.39
N GLN A 31 -4.54 17.09 -0.79
CA GLN A 31 -3.22 17.40 -1.31
C GLN A 31 -2.18 16.62 -0.53
N PHE A 32 -1.46 15.74 -1.22
CA PHE A 32 -0.41 14.91 -0.65
C PHE A 32 0.97 15.39 -1.07
N SER A 33 1.90 15.47 -0.12
CA SER A 33 3.29 15.89 -0.35
C SER A 33 4.31 14.75 -0.28
N GLY A 34 3.86 13.50 -0.08
CA GLY A 34 4.76 12.34 0.11
C GLY A 34 5.12 12.05 1.56
N ASP A 35 4.25 12.35 2.52
CA ASP A 35 4.45 11.98 3.94
C ASP A 35 4.54 10.44 4.10
N PRO A 36 5.72 9.88 4.42
CA PRO A 36 5.88 8.43 4.57
C PRO A 36 5.23 7.90 5.86
N THR A 37 4.83 8.78 6.78
CA THR A 37 4.30 8.45 8.10
C THR A 37 2.79 8.63 8.20
N LEU A 38 2.12 9.03 7.11
CA LEU A 38 0.69 9.29 7.11
C LEU A 38 -0.08 8.03 7.52
N SER A 39 -0.84 8.16 8.61
CA SER A 39 -1.69 7.11 9.15
C SER A 39 -3.16 7.34 8.87
N ARG A 40 -3.96 6.27 8.93
CA ARG A 40 -5.42 6.33 8.83
C ARG A 40 -6.04 7.20 9.93
N GLN A 41 -5.40 7.26 11.10
CA GLN A 41 -5.84 8.09 12.21
C GLN A 41 -5.67 9.58 11.91
N GLN A 42 -4.54 9.97 11.32
CA GLN A 42 -4.31 11.35 10.86
C GLN A 42 -5.28 11.73 9.75
N LEU A 43 -5.51 10.85 8.78
CA LEU A 43 -6.49 11.07 7.70
C LEU A 43 -7.92 11.25 8.25
N ALA A 44 -8.33 10.40 9.20
CA ALA A 44 -9.60 10.55 9.89
C ALA A 44 -9.67 11.86 10.70
N GLY A 45 -8.54 12.33 11.23
CA GLY A 45 -8.39 13.63 11.86
C GLY A 45 -8.67 14.79 10.89
N LEU A 46 -8.09 14.77 9.69
CA LEU A 46 -8.33 15.76 8.64
C LEU A 46 -9.83 15.82 8.26
N LEU A 47 -10.45 14.65 8.07
CA LEU A 47 -11.89 14.55 7.78
C LEU A 47 -12.76 15.09 8.94
N LYS A 48 -12.39 14.84 10.20
CA LYS A 48 -13.09 15.40 11.35
C LYS A 48 -12.99 16.92 11.39
N GLN A 49 -11.83 17.49 11.10
CA GLN A 49 -11.64 18.93 11.01
C GLN A 49 -12.48 19.53 9.88
N ALA A 50 -12.56 18.86 8.72
CA ALA A 50 -13.42 19.25 7.60
C ALA A 50 -14.90 19.33 8.03
N LYS A 51 -15.36 18.31 8.77
CA LYS A 51 -16.72 18.25 9.30
C LYS A 51 -17.00 19.38 10.30
N GLN A 52 -16.04 19.72 11.15
CA GLN A 52 -16.14 20.85 12.09
C GLN A 52 -16.21 22.20 11.35
N LYS A 53 -15.53 22.32 10.21
CA LYS A 53 -15.58 23.50 9.32
C LYS A 53 -16.87 23.59 8.48
N GLY A 54 -17.83 22.67 8.67
CA GLY A 54 -19.15 22.73 8.03
C GLY A 54 -19.35 21.81 6.84
N ILE A 55 -18.32 21.06 6.42
CA ILE A 55 -18.44 20.10 5.32
C ILE A 55 -19.20 18.86 5.82
N ARG A 56 -20.49 18.78 5.51
CA ARG A 56 -21.36 17.66 5.92
C ARG A 56 -21.70 16.69 4.80
N THR A 57 -21.71 17.20 3.58
CA THR A 57 -22.03 16.45 2.37
C THR A 57 -21.07 16.89 1.27
N ILE A 58 -20.44 15.92 0.62
CA ILE A 58 -19.62 16.16 -0.57
C ILE A 58 -20.57 15.93 -1.75
N LYS A 59 -20.78 16.96 -2.57
CA LYS A 59 -21.70 16.91 -3.71
C LYS A 59 -21.01 16.53 -5.01
N GLY A 60 -19.70 16.80 -5.10
CA GLY A 60 -18.84 16.44 -6.22
C GLY A 60 -17.92 15.26 -5.89
N ASP A 61 -16.75 15.27 -6.50
CA ASP A 61 -15.78 14.18 -6.43
C ASP A 61 -14.76 14.36 -5.30
N ILE A 62 -14.16 13.24 -4.87
CA ILE A 62 -13.01 13.25 -3.96
C ILE A 62 -11.75 13.11 -4.82
N LEU A 63 -10.98 14.17 -4.91
CA LEU A 63 -9.77 14.24 -5.72
C LEU A 63 -8.54 14.01 -4.84
N LEU A 64 -7.70 13.05 -5.23
CA LEU A 64 -6.41 12.80 -4.58
C LEU A 64 -5.30 13.44 -5.41
N ASN A 65 -4.84 14.62 -4.98
CA ASN A 65 -3.77 15.36 -5.64
C ASN A 65 -2.39 14.94 -5.10
N GLY A 66 -1.62 14.26 -5.95
CA GLY A 66 -0.24 13.86 -5.68
C GLY A 66 0.77 14.41 -6.67
N GLN A 67 0.48 15.51 -7.35
CA GLN A 67 1.29 15.99 -8.48
C GLN A 67 2.72 16.44 -8.10
N VAL A 68 3.03 16.55 -6.79
CA VAL A 68 4.38 16.89 -6.29
C VAL A 68 5.43 15.90 -6.78
N PHE A 69 5.08 14.62 -6.97
CA PHE A 69 5.98 13.60 -7.55
C PHE A 69 5.52 13.23 -8.95
N ASN A 70 6.48 13.01 -9.85
CA ASN A 70 6.24 12.52 -11.21
C ASN A 70 7.07 11.26 -11.50
N GLY A 71 6.74 10.55 -12.59
CA GLY A 71 7.50 9.38 -13.04
C GLY A 71 7.19 8.07 -12.30
N GLN A 72 8.18 7.19 -12.25
CA GLN A 72 8.07 5.84 -11.67
C GLN A 72 8.20 5.91 -10.14
N GLU A 73 7.33 5.20 -9.43
CA GLU A 73 7.35 5.12 -7.97
C GLU A 73 8.32 4.05 -7.43
N HIS A 74 8.88 3.25 -8.34
CA HIS A 74 9.99 2.35 -8.08
C HIS A 74 11.24 2.86 -8.78
N ALA A 75 12.37 2.76 -8.11
CA ALA A 75 13.65 3.12 -8.70
C ALA A 75 14.03 2.17 -9.84
N THR A 76 14.68 2.70 -10.86
CA THR A 76 15.24 1.90 -11.96
C THR A 76 16.26 0.88 -11.41
N GLY A 77 16.16 -0.36 -11.88
CA GLY A 77 17.06 -1.44 -11.47
C GLY A 77 16.63 -2.17 -10.20
N LEU A 78 15.48 -1.81 -9.61
CA LEU A 78 14.90 -2.59 -8.52
C LEU A 78 14.54 -4.00 -9.02
N PRO A 79 15.01 -5.06 -8.35
CA PRO A 79 14.65 -6.43 -8.73
C PRO A 79 13.14 -6.65 -8.63
N TRP A 80 12.57 -7.36 -9.59
CA TRP A 80 11.12 -7.59 -9.68
C TRP A 80 10.63 -8.59 -8.63
N ASP A 81 11.50 -9.49 -8.17
CA ASP A 81 11.24 -10.55 -7.19
C ASP A 81 11.04 -10.01 -5.78
N ILE A 82 11.54 -8.81 -5.49
CA ILE A 82 11.31 -8.17 -4.19
C ILE A 82 10.05 -7.32 -4.16
N LEU A 83 9.39 -7.01 -5.28
CA LEU A 83 8.24 -6.09 -5.32
C LEU A 83 7.04 -6.52 -4.46
N GLY A 84 6.97 -7.78 -4.04
CA GLY A 84 5.92 -8.31 -3.18
C GLY A 84 6.10 -8.05 -1.67
N VAL A 85 7.15 -7.35 -1.26
CA VAL A 85 7.46 -7.10 0.15
C VAL A 85 7.36 -5.61 0.51
N CYS A 86 7.01 -5.30 1.77
CA CYS A 86 6.73 -3.91 2.14
C CYS A 86 7.95 -2.98 2.18
N TYR A 87 9.18 -3.48 2.33
CA TYR A 87 10.36 -2.59 2.27
C TYR A 87 10.60 -2.03 0.86
N SER A 88 10.05 -2.67 -0.17
CA SER A 88 10.08 -2.21 -1.56
C SER A 88 8.73 -1.63 -2.00
N ALA A 89 7.89 -1.23 -1.05
CA ALA A 89 6.66 -0.53 -1.35
C ALA A 89 6.97 0.73 -2.19
N PRO A 90 6.09 1.09 -3.14
CA PRO A 90 6.31 2.24 -4.02
C PRO A 90 6.47 3.53 -3.23
N ALA A 91 7.50 4.31 -3.57
CA ALA A 91 7.75 5.63 -3.02
C ALA A 91 6.92 6.66 -3.80
N SER A 92 5.66 6.80 -3.39
CA SER A 92 4.66 7.67 -4.01
C SER A 92 4.40 8.92 -3.18
N SER A 93 3.86 9.97 -3.82
CA SER A 93 3.41 11.18 -3.09
C SER A 93 2.17 10.87 -2.24
N LEU A 94 1.34 9.92 -2.69
CA LEU A 94 0.25 9.36 -1.89
C LEU A 94 0.80 8.16 -1.13
N SER A 95 1.14 8.32 0.14
CA SER A 95 1.47 7.21 1.03
C SER A 95 0.46 7.10 2.16
N LEU A 96 0.07 5.89 2.52
CA LEU A 96 -0.78 5.61 3.69
C LEU A 96 -0.32 4.33 4.38
N GLU A 97 -0.03 4.40 5.67
CA GLU A 97 0.46 3.26 6.46
C GLU A 97 1.69 2.60 5.80
N HIS A 98 2.65 3.41 5.37
CA HIS A 98 3.85 2.98 4.63
C HIS A 98 3.55 2.22 3.33
N ASN A 99 2.36 2.40 2.74
CA ASN A 99 1.90 1.65 1.58
C ASN A 99 1.96 0.13 1.79
N CYS A 100 1.68 -0.33 3.02
CA CYS A 100 1.76 -1.73 3.40
C CYS A 100 0.45 -2.21 4.02
N VAL A 101 -0.01 -3.38 3.58
CA VAL A 101 -1.22 -4.04 4.05
C VAL A 101 -0.88 -5.35 4.74
N GLN A 102 -1.53 -5.59 5.87
CA GLN A 102 -1.41 -6.84 6.61
C GLN A 102 -2.52 -7.81 6.22
N GLY A 103 -2.13 -9.07 6.05
CA GLY A 103 -3.00 -10.21 5.80
C GLY A 103 -2.55 -11.45 6.55
N ALA A 104 -3.29 -12.54 6.41
CA ALA A 104 -2.96 -13.81 7.02
C ALA A 104 -3.16 -14.97 6.04
N LEU A 105 -2.17 -15.87 6.00
CA LEU A 105 -2.21 -17.13 5.25
C LEU A 105 -2.37 -18.31 6.21
N TYR A 106 -3.31 -19.20 5.89
CA TYR A 106 -3.64 -20.37 6.69
C TYR A 106 -3.30 -21.64 5.91
N SER A 107 -2.45 -22.48 6.50
CA SER A 107 -2.13 -23.84 6.04
C SER A 107 -2.56 -24.90 7.06
N ASN A 108 -3.66 -24.66 7.76
CA ASN A 108 -4.16 -25.53 8.83
C ASN A 108 -5.06 -26.68 8.35
N ARG A 109 -5.11 -26.93 7.04
CA ARG A 109 -5.87 -28.02 6.41
C ARG A 109 -4.98 -29.24 6.17
N ALA A 110 -5.59 -30.34 5.75
CA ALA A 110 -4.85 -31.54 5.34
C ALA A 110 -3.91 -31.25 4.17
N GLN A 111 -2.80 -32.00 4.09
CA GLN A 111 -1.86 -31.93 2.98
C GLN A 111 -2.57 -32.07 1.62
N GLY A 112 -2.14 -31.29 0.64
CA GLY A 112 -2.70 -31.24 -0.71
C GLY A 112 -3.93 -30.34 -0.87
N GLN A 113 -4.58 -29.94 0.23
CA GLN A 113 -5.69 -28.98 0.20
C GLN A 113 -5.18 -27.55 -0.11
N PRO A 114 -6.02 -26.68 -0.69
CA PRO A 114 -5.66 -25.28 -0.92
C PRO A 114 -5.48 -24.55 0.41
N THR A 115 -4.47 -23.68 0.46
CA THR A 115 -4.30 -22.71 1.54
C THR A 115 -5.41 -21.66 1.49
N ARG A 116 -5.69 -21.01 2.63
CA ARG A 116 -6.68 -19.94 2.71
C ARG A 116 -5.99 -18.64 3.04
N VAL A 117 -6.27 -17.60 2.26
CA VAL A 117 -5.83 -16.23 2.55
C VAL A 117 -6.99 -15.46 3.18
N HIS A 118 -6.66 -14.60 4.14
CA HIS A 118 -7.57 -13.62 4.70
C HIS A 118 -6.91 -12.24 4.68
N VAL A 119 -7.54 -11.31 3.99
CA VAL A 119 -7.22 -9.89 4.03
C VAL A 119 -8.49 -9.14 4.41
N PRO A 120 -8.43 -8.14 5.31
CA PRO A 120 -9.60 -7.34 5.66
C PRO A 120 -10.19 -6.64 4.43
N SER A 121 -11.52 -6.64 4.30
CA SER A 121 -12.24 -6.11 3.12
C SER A 121 -12.05 -4.61 2.87
N HIS A 122 -11.63 -3.86 3.88
CA HIS A 122 -11.34 -2.42 3.78
C HIS A 122 -9.94 -2.11 3.25
N GLN A 123 -9.13 -3.14 2.96
CA GLN A 123 -7.80 -2.96 2.40
C GLN A 123 -7.87 -2.96 0.87
N PRO A 124 -7.16 -2.05 0.18
CA PRO A 124 -7.24 -1.89 -1.27
C PRO A 124 -6.34 -2.90 -2.02
N VAL A 125 -6.34 -4.16 -1.60
CA VAL A 125 -5.54 -5.23 -2.21
C VAL A 125 -6.39 -6.48 -2.40
N THR A 126 -6.15 -7.21 -3.50
CA THR A 126 -6.82 -8.47 -3.78
C THR A 126 -5.80 -9.59 -3.77
N VAL A 127 -5.98 -10.58 -2.91
CA VAL A 127 -5.03 -11.70 -2.78
C VAL A 127 -5.73 -13.01 -3.10
N THR A 128 -5.22 -13.69 -4.12
CA THR A 128 -5.67 -15.01 -4.54
C THR A 128 -4.60 -16.04 -4.19
N SER A 129 -5.01 -17.24 -3.78
CA SER A 129 -4.07 -18.33 -3.53
C SER A 129 -4.45 -19.60 -4.28
N THR A 130 -3.49 -20.11 -5.03
CA THR A 130 -3.48 -21.46 -5.61
C THR A 130 -2.50 -22.39 -4.88
N ALA A 131 -1.81 -21.87 -3.86
CA ALA A 131 -0.85 -22.61 -3.06
C ALA A 131 -1.53 -23.73 -2.25
N LYS A 132 -0.83 -24.85 -2.12
CA LYS A 132 -1.32 -26.04 -1.40
C LYS A 132 -0.62 -26.22 -0.05
N VAL A 133 -1.30 -26.90 0.86
CA VAL A 133 -0.70 -27.31 2.12
C VAL A 133 0.30 -28.44 1.88
N GLY A 134 1.56 -28.19 2.22
CA GLY A 134 2.65 -29.18 2.19
C GLY A 134 2.73 -30.00 3.49
N PRO A 135 3.66 -30.97 3.55
CA PRO A 135 3.89 -31.76 4.76
C PRO A 135 4.30 -30.86 5.94
N GLU A 136 4.00 -31.27 7.18
CA GLU A 136 4.40 -30.54 8.40
C GLU A 136 5.92 -30.40 8.53
N LYS A 137 6.65 -31.45 8.10
CA LYS A 137 8.12 -31.50 8.06
C LYS A 137 8.55 -31.76 6.62
N PRO A 138 8.78 -30.71 5.81
CA PRO A 138 9.33 -30.88 4.48
C PRO A 138 10.73 -31.48 4.56
N LYS A 139 11.04 -32.39 3.63
CA LYS A 139 12.41 -32.91 3.44
C LYS A 139 13.16 -31.95 2.51
N ASP A 140 14.49 -31.95 2.56
CA ASP A 140 15.32 -31.13 1.64
C ASP A 140 15.10 -31.45 0.15
N THR A 141 14.48 -32.59 -0.15
CA THR A 141 14.08 -33.00 -1.51
C THR A 141 12.73 -32.40 -1.96
N ASP A 142 11.98 -31.77 -1.06
CA ASP A 142 10.68 -31.18 -1.37
C ASP A 142 10.88 -29.76 -1.93
N PHE A 143 11.16 -29.65 -3.22
CA PHE A 143 11.41 -28.38 -3.95
C PHE A 143 10.18 -27.47 -4.11
N CYS A 144 9.19 -27.54 -3.21
CA CYS A 144 7.97 -26.73 -3.32
C CYS A 144 8.02 -25.52 -2.39
N GLU A 145 8.42 -24.37 -2.94
CA GLU A 145 8.47 -23.10 -2.23
C GLU A 145 7.19 -22.29 -2.40
N LEU A 146 6.85 -21.47 -1.40
CA LEU A 146 5.77 -20.49 -1.52
C LEU A 146 6.27 -19.30 -2.34
N GLN A 147 5.56 -18.97 -3.41
CA GLN A 147 5.88 -17.84 -4.26
C GLN A 147 4.75 -16.80 -4.23
N LEU A 148 5.12 -15.53 -4.31
CA LEU A 148 4.22 -14.40 -4.41
C LEU A 148 4.46 -13.69 -5.73
N ASN A 149 3.47 -13.70 -6.61
CA ASN A 149 3.48 -12.96 -7.86
C ASN A 149 2.67 -11.68 -7.69
N VAL A 150 3.26 -10.56 -8.10
CA VAL A 150 2.61 -9.24 -8.10
C VAL A 150 2.01 -9.00 -9.48
N ALA A 151 0.72 -8.71 -9.52
CA ALA A 151 -0.01 -8.31 -10.72
C ALA A 151 -0.40 -6.82 -10.62
N PRO A 152 -0.80 -6.18 -11.74
CA PRO A 152 -1.31 -4.82 -11.73
C PRO A 152 -2.47 -4.60 -10.74
N ASP A 153 -2.77 -3.34 -10.42
CA ASP A 153 -3.93 -2.95 -9.61
C ASP A 153 -4.02 -3.61 -8.22
N ASN A 154 -2.87 -3.79 -7.55
CA ASN A 154 -2.76 -4.40 -6.22
C ASN A 154 -3.29 -5.85 -6.13
N HIS A 155 -3.18 -6.60 -7.22
CA HIS A 155 -3.48 -8.02 -7.25
C HIS A 155 -2.25 -8.85 -6.90
N TYR A 156 -2.42 -9.82 -6.00
CA TYR A 156 -1.37 -10.70 -5.53
C TYR A 156 -1.78 -12.16 -5.69
N LEU A 157 -0.91 -12.97 -6.29
CA LEU A 157 -1.12 -14.41 -6.46
C LEU A 157 -0.09 -15.20 -5.66
N LEU A 158 -0.58 -16.00 -4.72
CA LEU A 158 0.23 -16.95 -3.96
C LEU A 158 0.15 -18.34 -4.58
N SER A 159 1.30 -18.89 -4.95
CA SER A 159 1.43 -20.22 -5.57
C SER A 159 2.48 -21.08 -4.85
N GLY A 160 2.53 -22.37 -5.18
CA GLY A 160 3.49 -23.31 -4.59
C GLY A 160 2.96 -24.02 -3.35
N CYS A 161 3.80 -24.19 -2.31
CA CYS A 161 3.42 -24.93 -1.12
C CYS A 161 3.77 -24.19 0.17
N LEU A 162 2.94 -24.38 1.20
CA LEU A 162 3.23 -23.93 2.57
C LEU A 162 3.10 -25.12 3.53
N PRO A 163 4.11 -25.42 4.36
CA PRO A 163 4.02 -26.49 5.36
C PRO A 163 2.78 -26.35 6.23
N GLN A 164 2.18 -27.48 6.59
CA GLN A 164 1.01 -27.49 7.47
C GLN A 164 1.36 -26.88 8.83
N ARG A 165 0.60 -25.87 9.26
CA ARG A 165 0.81 -25.17 10.53
C ARG A 165 -0.53 -24.87 11.19
N LYS A 166 -0.58 -25.01 12.52
CA LYS A 166 -1.75 -24.63 13.33
C LYS A 166 -1.95 -23.11 13.38
N ASN A 167 -0.84 -22.37 13.49
CA ASN A 167 -0.85 -20.92 13.54
C ASN A 167 -0.90 -20.31 12.14
N ARG A 168 -1.54 -19.13 12.04
CA ARG A 168 -1.55 -18.33 10.81
C ARG A 168 -0.15 -17.78 10.51
N CYS A 169 0.20 -17.73 9.24
CA CYS A 169 1.36 -16.99 8.76
C CYS A 169 0.95 -15.54 8.51
N LEU A 170 1.69 -14.58 9.07
CA LEU A 170 1.45 -13.16 8.80
C LEU A 170 1.99 -12.82 7.41
N LEU A 171 1.18 -12.14 6.61
CA LEU A 171 1.58 -11.59 5.32
C LEU A 171 1.57 -10.07 5.39
N THR A 172 2.58 -9.45 4.80
CA THR A 172 2.68 -8.00 4.64
C THR A 172 2.91 -7.71 3.17
N LEU A 173 1.94 -7.07 2.52
CA LEU A 173 1.92 -6.84 1.07
C LEU A 173 1.98 -5.34 0.81
N PRO A 174 2.79 -4.88 -0.15
CA PRO A 174 2.77 -3.48 -0.55
C PRO A 174 1.42 -3.14 -1.19
N CYS A 175 1.08 -1.86 -1.29
CA CYS A 175 -0.08 -1.41 -2.05
C CYS A 175 0.22 -0.08 -2.72
N LYS A 176 -0.27 0.07 -3.94
CA LYS A 176 -0.20 1.30 -4.71
C LYS A 176 -1.53 2.03 -4.60
N ILE A 177 -1.48 3.32 -4.29
CA ILE A 177 -2.65 4.18 -4.34
C ILE A 177 -2.75 4.76 -5.76
N PRO A 178 -3.86 4.57 -6.49
CA PRO A 178 -3.99 5.10 -7.84
C PRO A 178 -3.95 6.64 -7.81
N ARG A 179 -3.23 7.21 -8.78
CA ARG A 179 -3.20 8.66 -9.00
C ARG A 179 -4.23 9.04 -10.05
N LEU A 180 -4.85 10.20 -9.88
CA LEU A 180 -5.54 10.86 -10.99
C LEU A 180 -4.50 11.26 -12.03
N THR A 181 -4.60 10.69 -13.23
CA THR A 181 -3.73 11.00 -14.37
C THR A 181 -4.21 12.21 -15.17
N SER A 182 -5.42 12.71 -14.89
CA SER A 182 -5.91 13.96 -15.45
C SER A 182 -5.35 15.16 -14.67
N PRO A 183 -4.90 16.22 -15.35
CA PRO A 183 -4.64 17.49 -14.68
C PRO A 183 -5.94 17.97 -14.04
N ILE A 184 -5.89 18.28 -12.74
CA ILE A 184 -6.95 19.06 -12.09
C ILE A 184 -7.05 20.36 -12.90
N PRO A 185 -8.21 20.72 -13.47
CA PRO A 185 -8.36 21.89 -14.33
C PRO A 185 -7.75 23.13 -13.68
N SER A 186 -6.95 23.90 -14.41
CA SER A 186 -6.25 25.10 -13.92
C SER A 186 -7.18 26.25 -13.47
N SER A 187 -8.50 26.09 -13.61
CA SER A 187 -9.51 26.92 -12.94
C SER A 187 -9.64 26.62 -11.44
N LEU A 188 -8.83 25.68 -10.94
CA LEU A 188 -8.86 25.13 -9.60
C LEU A 188 -7.51 25.27 -8.87
N SER A 189 -6.70 26.29 -9.21
CA SER A 189 -5.48 26.68 -8.48
C SER A 189 -5.62 28.08 -7.87
#